data_AF-A0A7C9RWD2-F1
#
_entry.id   AF-A0A7C9RWD2-F1
#
_cell.length_a   1.000
_cell.length_b   1.000
_cell.length_c   1.000
_cell.angle_alpha   90.00
_cell.angle_beta   90.00
_cell.angle_gamma   90.00
#
_symmetry.space_group_name_H-M   'P 1'
#
loop_
_entity.id
_entity.type
_entity.pdbx_description
1 polymer ?
#
loop_
_entity_poly.entity_id
_entity_poly.type
_entity_poly.pdbx_seq_one_letter_code
_entity_poly.pdbx_strand_id
1 'polypeptide(L)'
;MDAFVELSAELTGFSAEELRSTGLVEQYRALAQDASHAEIIELWYTGVWRGVIPSSRAYAEGLAWKAVGVAPPGTRAPGFGSWEHRPRRSSL
;
A
#
# COMPACT_ATOMS: atom_id res chain seq x y z
N MET A 1 -10.26 17.46 -14.07
CA MET A 1 -9.35 16.37 -13.69
C MET A 1 -9.45 16.16 -12.18
N ASP A 2 -9.01 15.01 -11.68
CA ASP A 2 -9.17 14.62 -10.27
C ASP A 2 -8.03 15.20 -9.43
N ALA A 3 -8.24 16.39 -8.84
CA ALA A 3 -7.22 17.16 -8.15
C ALA A 3 -6.50 16.37 -7.03
N PHE A 4 -7.20 15.47 -6.35
CA PHE A 4 -6.61 14.60 -5.34
C PHE A 4 -5.57 13.65 -5.93
N VAL A 5 -5.84 13.09 -7.12
CA VAL A 5 -4.91 12.19 -7.81
C VAL A 5 -3.69 12.93 -8.34
N GLU A 6 -3.86 14.16 -8.83
CA GLU A 6 -2.74 14.99 -9.29
C GLU A 6 -1.80 15.35 -8.13
N LEU A 7 -2.35 15.85 -7.02
CA LEU A 7 -1.57 16.11 -5.80
C LEU A 7 -0.88 14.85 -5.30
N SER A 8 -1.59 13.73 -5.25
CA SER A 8 -1.03 12.45 -4.80
C SER A 8 0.09 11.97 -5.70
N ALA A 9 -0.02 12.18 -7.02
CA ALA A 9 1.03 11.80 -7.96
C ALA A 9 2.30 12.63 -7.74
N GLU A 10 2.15 13.93 -7.52
CA GLU A 10 3.26 14.84 -7.17
C GLU A 10 3.95 14.41 -5.86
N LEU A 11 3.17 14.16 -4.81
CA LEU A 11 3.70 13.82 -3.48
C LEU A 11 4.40 12.46 -3.43
N THR A 12 3.90 11.48 -4.17
CA THR A 12 4.36 10.09 -4.06
C THR A 12 5.39 9.71 -5.12
N GLY A 13 5.45 10.44 -6.23
CA GLY A 13 6.26 10.10 -7.40
C GLY A 13 5.65 9.00 -8.29
N PHE A 14 4.46 8.49 -7.98
CA PHE A 14 3.74 7.53 -8.79
C PHE A 14 2.79 8.22 -9.76
N SER A 15 2.57 7.64 -10.94
CA SER A 15 1.67 8.20 -11.94
C SER A 15 0.20 8.14 -11.50
N ALA A 16 -0.62 9.03 -12.05
CA ALA A 16 -2.06 9.03 -11.84
C ALA A 16 -2.73 7.70 -12.25
N GLU A 17 -2.20 7.01 -13.26
CA GLU A 17 -2.69 5.68 -13.67
C GLU A 17 -2.39 4.63 -12.61
N GLU A 18 -1.16 4.62 -12.07
CA GLU A 18 -0.78 3.71 -10.99
C GLU A 18 -1.64 3.92 -9.75
N LEU A 19 -1.87 5.18 -9.35
CA LEU A 19 -2.74 5.49 -8.22
C LEU A 19 -4.18 5.01 -8.44
N ARG A 20 -4.73 5.17 -9.64
CA ARG A 20 -6.08 4.65 -9.97
C ARG A 20 -6.13 3.13 -9.98
N SER A 21 -5.07 2.47 -10.45
CA SER A 21 -4.99 1.01 -10.51
C SER A 21 -5.07 0.34 -9.14
N THR A 22 -4.66 1.05 -8.08
CA THR A 22 -4.81 0.58 -6.69
C THR A 22 -6.27 0.39 -6.29
N GLY A 23 -7.22 1.07 -6.93
CA GLY A 23 -8.63 1.09 -6.53
C GLY A 23 -8.91 1.82 -5.20
N LEU A 24 -7.93 2.54 -4.64
CA LEU A 24 -8.05 3.20 -3.33
C LEU A 24 -8.38 4.69 -3.41
N VAL A 25 -8.32 5.30 -4.59
CA VAL A 25 -8.46 6.76 -4.79
C VAL A 25 -9.69 7.34 -4.09
N GLU A 26 -10.87 6.73 -4.28
CA GLU A 26 -12.10 7.26 -3.69
C GLU A 26 -12.11 7.13 -2.16
N GLN A 27 -11.64 6.00 -1.64
CA GLN A 27 -11.53 5.78 -0.20
C GLN A 27 -10.54 6.77 0.43
N TYR A 28 -9.39 6.99 -0.20
CA TYR A 28 -8.37 7.89 0.33
C TYR A 28 -8.78 9.35 0.20
N ARG A 29 -9.46 9.76 -0.87
CA ARG A 29 -10.02 11.11 -0.98
C ARG A 29 -11.01 11.39 0.15
N ALA A 30 -11.87 10.42 0.49
CA ALA A 30 -12.83 10.57 1.58
C ALA A 30 -12.15 10.69 2.95
N LEU A 31 -11.05 9.97 3.18
CA LEU A 31 -10.29 10.04 4.44
C LEU A 31 -9.45 11.33 4.54
N ALA A 32 -8.89 11.79 3.43
CA ALA A 32 -7.85 12.81 3.41
C ALA A 32 -8.34 14.26 3.22
N GLN A 33 -9.63 14.54 3.44
CA GLN A 33 -10.21 15.89 3.22
C GLN A 33 -9.47 16.99 3.99
N ASP A 34 -9.03 16.70 5.23
CA ASP A 34 -8.28 17.61 6.10
C ASP A 34 -6.87 17.08 6.41
N ALA A 35 -6.33 16.20 5.55
CA ALA A 35 -5.00 15.63 5.74
C ALA A 35 -3.91 16.64 5.38
N SER A 36 -2.83 16.65 6.17
CA SER A 36 -1.57 17.21 5.73
C SER A 36 -0.95 16.38 4.60
N HIS A 37 -0.05 16.99 3.83
CA HIS A 37 0.72 16.28 2.80
C HIS A 37 1.48 15.07 3.38
N ALA A 38 1.99 15.16 4.60
CA ALA A 38 2.68 14.07 5.29
C ALA A 38 1.73 12.89 5.57
N GLU A 39 0.51 13.16 6.03
CA GLU A 39 -0.52 12.12 6.23
C GLU A 39 -0.95 11.48 4.91
N ILE A 40 -1.03 12.25 3.82
CA ILE A 40 -1.32 11.70 2.48
C ILE A 40 -0.20 10.77 2.03
N ILE A 41 1.07 11.17 2.22
CA ILE A 41 2.24 10.33 1.90
C ILE A 41 2.23 9.05 2.73
N GLU A 42 2.04 9.16 4.05
CA GLU A 42 1.98 8.00 4.95
C GLU A 42 0.86 7.03 4.54
N LEU A 43 -0.34 7.56 4.29
CA LEU A 43 -1.50 6.77 3.84
C LEU A 43 -1.22 6.02 2.55
N TRP A 44 -0.65 6.69 1.55
CA TRP A 44 -0.31 6.06 0.27
C TRP A 44 0.79 5.00 0.40
N TYR A 45 1.87 5.29 1.11
CA TYR A 45 3.00 4.36 1.21
C TYR A 45 2.71 3.17 2.09
N THR A 46 2.01 3.35 3.21
CA THR A 46 1.85 2.30 4.23
C THR A 46 0.47 1.65 4.21
N GLY A 47 -0.54 2.33 3.66
CA GLY A 47 -1.93 1.92 3.82
C GLY A 47 -2.51 2.19 5.21
N VAL A 48 -1.81 2.95 6.05
CA VAL A 48 -2.23 3.28 7.42
C VAL A 48 -2.76 4.71 7.45
N TRP A 49 -3.93 4.88 8.04
CA TRP A 49 -4.55 6.16 8.33
C TRP A 49 -4.55 6.39 9.84
N ARG A 50 -3.71 7.30 10.36
CA ARG A 50 -3.68 7.67 11.80
C ARG A 50 -3.66 6.44 12.75
N GLY A 51 -2.81 5.46 12.43
CA GLY A 51 -2.64 4.24 13.21
C GLY A 51 -3.66 3.12 12.94
N VAL A 52 -4.62 3.30 12.02
CA VAL A 52 -5.57 2.24 11.63
C VAL A 52 -5.44 1.87 10.16
N ILE A 53 -5.68 0.61 9.82
CA ILE A 53 -5.72 0.14 8.43
C ILE A 53 -7.19 0.21 7.98
N PRO A 54 -7.56 1.12 7.06
CA PRO A 54 -8.96 1.37 6.69
C PRO A 54 -9.57 0.24 5.86
N SER A 55 -8.74 -0.57 5.19
CA SER A 55 -9.18 -1.77 4.47
C SER A 55 -8.03 -2.76 4.27
N SER A 56 -8.33 -4.04 4.08
CA SER A 56 -7.31 -5.04 3.72
C SER A 56 -6.56 -4.67 2.42
N ARG A 57 -7.27 -4.03 1.49
CA ARG A 57 -6.71 -3.50 0.25
C ARG A 57 -5.73 -2.36 0.47
N ALA A 58 -5.97 -1.48 1.45
CA ALA A 58 -5.05 -0.39 1.79
C ALA A 58 -3.65 -0.93 2.13
N TYR A 59 -3.58 -1.98 2.95
CA TYR A 59 -2.32 -2.66 3.25
C TYR A 59 -1.72 -3.37 2.02
N ALA A 60 -2.56 -4.07 1.25
CA ALA A 60 -2.10 -4.85 0.10
C ALA A 60 -1.58 -3.99 -1.07
N GLU A 61 -2.15 -2.80 -1.27
CA GLU A 61 -1.78 -1.87 -2.34
C GLU A 61 -0.89 -0.72 -1.84
N GLY A 62 -0.36 -0.82 -0.62
CA GLY A 62 0.56 0.18 -0.07
C GLY A 62 1.77 0.39 -0.99
N LEU A 63 2.02 1.65 -1.37
CA LEU A 63 3.03 1.98 -2.40
C LEU A 63 4.44 1.61 -1.95
N ALA A 64 4.70 1.47 -0.65
CA ALA A 64 5.98 0.98 -0.14
C ALA A 64 6.35 -0.36 -0.78
N TRP A 65 5.43 -1.33 -0.85
CA TRP A 65 5.71 -2.64 -1.44
C TRP A 65 6.19 -2.55 -2.88
N LYS A 66 5.52 -1.70 -3.66
CA LYS A 66 5.88 -1.43 -5.06
C LYS A 66 7.22 -0.70 -5.16
N ALA A 67 7.47 0.29 -4.30
CA ALA A 67 8.72 1.06 -4.30
C ALA A 67 9.96 0.21 -4.00
N VAL A 68 9.86 -0.76 -3.09
CA VAL A 68 10.94 -1.74 -2.83
C VAL A 68 10.91 -2.95 -3.77
N GLY A 69 9.93 -3.06 -4.67
CA GLY A 69 9.83 -4.16 -5.63
C GLY A 69 9.49 -5.51 -5.01
N VAL A 70 8.78 -5.53 -3.88
CA VAL A 70 8.41 -6.75 -3.15
C VAL A 70 6.90 -6.96 -3.13
N ALA A 71 6.49 -8.21 -2.96
CA ALA A 71 5.10 -8.54 -2.69
C ALA A 71 4.71 -8.10 -1.26
N PRO A 72 3.47 -7.63 -1.04
CA PRO A 72 2.99 -7.34 0.30
C PRO A 72 2.94 -8.63 1.12
N PRO A 73 3.58 -8.68 2.30
CA PRO A 73 3.56 -9.87 3.15
C PRO A 73 2.13 -10.31 3.51
N GLY A 74 1.87 -11.61 3.59
CA GLY A 74 0.57 -12.14 4.02
C GLY A 74 -0.62 -11.90 3.05
N THR A 75 -0.41 -11.27 1.89
CA THR A 75 -1.48 -11.03 0.90
C THR A 75 -1.59 -12.12 -0.16
N ARG A 76 -0.55 -12.93 -0.33
CA ARG A 76 -0.55 -14.11 -1.19
C ARG A 76 -0.29 -15.34 -0.35
N ALA A 77 -1.07 -16.38 -0.60
CA ALA A 77 -0.81 -17.69 -0.01
C ALA A 77 0.56 -18.20 -0.47
N PRO A 78 1.32 -18.88 0.40
CA PRO A 78 2.51 -19.58 -0.05
C PRO A 78 2.11 -20.69 -1.04
N GLY A 79 3.01 -21.00 -1.98
CA GLY A 79 2.74 -22.02 -3.00
C GLY A 79 2.40 -23.38 -2.38
N PHE A 80 1.65 -24.21 -3.10
CA PHE A 80 1.39 -25.60 -2.71
C PHE A 80 2.72 -26.33 -2.44
N GLY A 81 2.81 -27.13 -1.38
CA GLY A 81 4.04 -27.83 -0.98
C GLY A 81 5.09 -26.96 -0.25
N SER A 82 4.83 -25.66 -0.03
CA SER A 82 5.72 -24.78 0.75
C SER A 82 5.98 -25.28 2.18
N TRP A 83 5.05 -26.05 2.74
CA TRP A 83 5.14 -26.68 4.06
C TRP A 83 5.71 -28.11 4.02
N GLU A 84 5.95 -28.68 2.85
CA GLU A 84 6.45 -30.05 2.71
C GLU A 84 7.93 -30.16 3.13
N HIS A 85 8.67 -29.05 2.99
CA HIS A 85 10.06 -28.97 3.38
C HIS A 85 10.19 -28.52 4.83
N ARG A 86 10.92 -29.29 5.63
CA ARG A 86 11.27 -28.90 7.00
C ARG A 86 11.99 -27.54 6.98
N PRO A 87 11.58 -26.54 7.79
CA PRO A 87 12.32 -25.29 7.93
C PRO A 87 13.75 -25.58 8.32
N ARG A 88 14.72 -24.92 7.68
CA ARG A 88 16.14 -25.04 8.08
C ARG A 88 16.25 -24.57 9.52
N ARG A 89 16.81 -25.40 10.40
CA ARG A 89 17.11 -24.97 11.78
C ARG A 89 18.08 -23.81 11.70
N SER A 90 17.76 -22.70 12.37
CA SER A 90 18.70 -21.62 12.59
C SER A 90 19.87 -22.17 13.40
N SER A 91 21.08 -22.11 12.84
CA SER A 91 22.31 -22.38 13.59
C SER A 91 22.70 -21.10 14.32
N LEU A 92 22.05 -20.85 15.45
CA LEU A 92 22.49 -19.90 16.47
C LEU A 92 23.02 -20.71 17.66
#